data_AF-A0ABD3ZX92-F1
#
_entry.id   AF-A0ABD3ZX92-F1
#
_cell.length_a   1.000
_cell.length_b   1.000
_cell.length_c   1.000
_cell.angle_alpha   90.00
_cell.angle_beta   90.00
_cell.angle_gamma   90.00
#
_symmetry.space_group_name_H-M   'P 1'
#
loop_
_entity.id
_entity.type
_entity.pdbx_description
1 polymer ?
#
loop_
_entity_poly.entity_id
_entity_poly.type
_entity_poly.pdbx_seq_one_letter_code
_entity_poly.pdbx_strand_id
1 'polypeptide(L)'
;MEIAIIALFIVSIALIAFSYSQRDPMKDVEQELETLQLSAMQEIYKLKKKMTVLEEELLETNLVIRKSKQSDINQKIAKQILSKYNNGMSAEAIAKAEHVSVEDVNTIIKDNEKVLV
;
A
#
# COMPACT_ATOMS: atom_id res chain seq x y z
N MET A 1 60.59 53.20 -17.27
CA MET A 1 60.50 51.74 -17.57
C MET A 1 60.22 50.96 -16.29
N GLU A 2 61.05 51.10 -15.25
CA GLU A 2 60.92 50.37 -13.97
C GLU A 2 59.59 50.61 -13.23
N ILE A 3 59.12 51.85 -13.16
CA ILE A 3 57.84 52.21 -12.49
C ILE A 3 56.64 51.54 -13.17
N ALA A 4 56.65 51.43 -14.51
CA ALA A 4 55.59 50.78 -15.26
C ALA A 4 55.57 49.26 -14.99
N ILE A 5 56.75 48.65 -14.85
CA ILE A 5 56.89 47.23 -14.51
C ILE A 5 56.35 46.98 -13.09
N ILE A 6 56.69 47.83 -12.12
CA ILE A 6 56.20 47.71 -10.73
C ILE A 6 54.68 47.91 -10.67
N ALA A 7 54.14 48.90 -11.40
CA ALA A 7 52.69 49.14 -11.45
C ALA A 7 51.93 47.94 -12.05
N LEU A 8 52.42 47.38 -13.15
CA LEU A 8 51.84 46.16 -13.75
C LEU A 8 51.93 44.96 -12.79
N PHE A 9 53.00 44.86 -12.01
CA PHE A 9 53.16 43.79 -11.02
C PHE A 9 52.11 43.89 -9.91
N ILE A 10 51.86 45.10 -9.40
CA ILE A 10 50.84 45.37 -8.39
C ILE A 10 49.44 45.08 -8.95
N VAL A 11 49.16 45.51 -10.19
CA VAL A 11 47.86 45.23 -10.85
C VAL A 11 47.66 43.73 -11.05
N SER A 12 48.71 42.99 -11.42
CA SER A 12 48.65 41.53 -11.55
C SER A 12 48.30 40.86 -10.23
N ILE A 13 48.97 41.24 -9.14
CA ILE A 13 48.67 40.71 -7.80
C ILE A 13 47.24 41.06 -7.38
N ALA A 14 46.79 42.29 -7.64
CA ALA A 14 45.43 42.73 -7.33
C ALA A 14 44.37 41.95 -8.14
N LEU A 15 44.62 41.68 -9.43
CA LEU A 15 43.73 40.87 -10.27
C LEU A 15 43.64 39.42 -9.79
N ILE A 16 44.75 38.83 -9.36
CA ILE A 16 44.76 37.48 -8.79
C ILE A 16 43.94 37.44 -7.50
N ALA A 17 44.16 38.40 -6.59
CA ALA A 17 43.38 38.51 -5.36
C ALA A 17 41.88 38.66 -5.64
N PHE A 18 41.51 39.49 -6.64
CA PHE A 18 40.12 39.68 -7.05
C PHE A 18 39.51 38.43 -7.72
N SER A 19 40.31 37.68 -8.48
CA SER A 19 39.89 36.41 -9.10
C SER A 19 39.50 35.35 -8.07
N TYR A 20 40.16 35.31 -6.92
CA TYR A 20 39.79 34.40 -5.83
C TYR A 20 38.50 34.78 -5.12
N SER A 21 38.08 36.04 -5.20
CA SER A 21 36.82 36.52 -4.59
C SER A 21 35.59 36.22 -5.46
N GLN A 22 35.77 35.98 -6.76
CA GLN A 22 34.70 35.57 -7.68
C GLN A 22 34.42 34.05 -7.63
N ARG A 23 34.59 33.42 -6.46
CA ARG A 23 34.15 32.04 -6.28
C ARG A 23 32.65 31.98 -6.54
N ASP A 24 32.32 31.11 -7.48
CA ASP A 24 31.11 31.10 -8.30
C ASP A 24 29.88 30.75 -7.45
N PRO A 25 29.02 31.71 -7.07
CA PRO A 25 27.85 31.43 -6.23
C PRO A 25 26.85 30.48 -6.92
N MET A 26 26.97 30.29 -8.24
CA MET A 26 26.14 29.35 -8.98
C MET A 26 26.48 27.88 -8.72
N LYS A 27 27.74 27.56 -8.38
CA LYS A 27 28.14 26.17 -8.12
C LYS A 27 27.58 25.63 -6.82
N ASP A 28 27.53 26.46 -5.78
CA ASP A 28 26.97 26.05 -4.48
C ASP A 28 25.46 25.83 -4.59
N VAL A 29 24.76 26.68 -5.35
CA VAL A 29 23.32 26.54 -5.62
C VAL A 29 23.01 25.31 -6.45
N GLU A 30 23.81 25.01 -7.48
CA GLU A 30 23.66 23.79 -8.29
C GLU A 30 23.83 22.53 -7.44
N GLN A 31 24.82 22.51 -6.56
CA GLN A 31 25.07 21.39 -5.65
C GLN A 31 23.94 21.23 -4.61
N GLU A 32 23.43 22.33 -4.04
CA GLU A 32 22.25 22.29 -3.16
C GLU A 32 21.01 21.75 -3.89
N LEU A 33 20.79 22.14 -5.14
CA LEU A 33 19.70 21.62 -5.96
C LEU A 33 19.85 20.11 -6.26
N GLU A 34 21.05 19.64 -6.59
CA GLU A 34 21.29 18.20 -6.81
C GLU A 34 21.03 17.38 -5.55
N THR A 35 21.50 17.86 -4.39
CA THR A 35 21.26 17.17 -3.11
C THR A 35 19.77 17.16 -2.74
N LEU A 36 19.05 18.25 -3.00
CA LEU A 36 17.61 18.34 -2.79
C LEU A 36 16.85 17.37 -3.71
N GLN A 37 17.21 17.31 -4.99
CA GLN A 37 16.59 16.40 -5.97
C GLN A 37 16.79 14.94 -5.60
N LEU A 38 18.02 14.56 -5.22
CA LEU A 38 18.33 13.20 -4.78
C LEU A 38 17.54 12.83 -3.52
N SER A 39 17.46 13.74 -2.54
CA SER A 39 16.70 13.51 -1.31
C SER A 39 15.20 13.36 -1.59
N ALA A 40 14.62 14.27 -2.39
CA ALA A 40 13.22 14.20 -2.78
C ALA A 40 12.87 12.89 -3.51
N MET A 41 13.74 12.42 -4.41
CA MET A 41 13.51 11.15 -5.10
C MET A 41 13.52 9.95 -4.14
N GLN A 42 14.44 9.95 -3.16
CA GLN A 42 14.46 8.92 -2.13
C GLN A 42 13.22 8.96 -1.23
N GLU A 43 12.75 10.15 -0.86
CA GLU A 43 11.53 10.32 -0.07
C GLU A 43 10.29 9.86 -0.82
N ILE A 44 10.14 10.24 -2.10
CA ILE A 44 9.05 9.78 -2.96
C ILE A 44 9.05 8.26 -3.07
N TYR A 45 10.23 7.65 -3.24
CA TYR A 45 10.34 6.19 -3.31
C TYR A 45 9.89 5.52 -2.00
N LYS A 46 10.34 6.03 -0.86
CA LYS A 46 9.91 5.53 0.46
C LYS A 46 8.40 5.69 0.65
N LEU A 47 7.83 6.82 0.21
CA LEU A 47 6.39 7.08 0.30
C LEU A 47 5.58 6.12 -0.57
N LYS A 48 6.00 5.92 -1.83
CA LYS A 48 5.40 4.94 -2.75
C LYS A 48 5.39 3.55 -2.13
N LYS A 49 6.52 3.09 -1.57
CA LYS A 49 6.61 1.78 -0.91
C LYS A 49 5.64 1.64 0.26
N LYS A 50 5.53 2.65 1.12
CA LYS A 50 4.58 2.65 2.24
C LYS A 50 3.13 2.59 1.74
N MET A 51 2.81 3.31 0.67
CA MET A 51 1.48 3.30 0.07
C MET A 51 1.14 1.94 -0.52
N THR A 52 2.06 1.28 -1.24
CA THR A 52 1.85 -0.07 -1.77
C THR A 52 1.56 -1.09 -0.67
N VAL A 53 2.31 -1.06 0.43
CA VAL A 53 2.05 -1.95 1.57
C VAL A 53 0.66 -1.69 2.17
N LEU A 54 0.28 -0.42 2.34
CA LEU A 54 -1.05 -0.07 2.83
C LEU A 54 -2.17 -0.52 1.89
N GLU A 55 -1.94 -0.45 0.57
CA GLU A 55 -2.90 -0.95 -0.44
C GLU A 55 -3.05 -2.46 -0.36
N GLU A 56 -1.95 -3.21 -0.20
CA GLU A 56 -1.97 -4.67 0.00
C GLU A 56 -2.71 -5.05 1.30
N GLU A 57 -2.38 -4.41 2.42
CA GLU A 57 -3.06 -4.64 3.71
C GLU A 57 -4.56 -4.32 3.64
N LEU A 58 -4.94 -3.24 2.94
CA LEU A 58 -6.34 -2.86 2.77
C LEU A 58 -7.09 -3.86 1.89
N LEU A 59 -6.46 -4.38 0.82
CA LEU A 59 -7.03 -5.44 -0.01
C LEU A 59 -7.25 -6.73 0.79
N GLU A 60 -6.25 -7.17 1.55
CA GLU A 60 -6.35 -8.35 2.42
C GLU A 60 -7.45 -8.19 3.47
N THR A 61 -7.51 -7.03 4.13
CA THR A 61 -8.54 -6.71 5.12
C THR A 61 -9.95 -6.78 4.52
N ASN A 62 -10.15 -6.25 3.32
CA ASN A 62 -11.44 -6.33 2.62
C ASN A 62 -11.84 -7.77 2.27
N LEU A 63 -10.88 -8.61 1.86
CA LEU A 63 -11.13 -10.03 1.59
C LEU A 63 -11.49 -10.80 2.86
N VAL A 64 -10.80 -10.54 3.98
CA VAL A 64 -11.11 -11.15 5.28
C VAL A 64 -12.50 -10.73 5.76
N ILE A 65 -12.85 -9.44 5.66
CA ILE A 65 -14.18 -8.95 6.04
C ILE A 65 -15.27 -9.59 5.17
N ARG A 66 -15.06 -9.69 3.84
CA ARG A 66 -16.02 -10.38 2.94
C ARG A 66 -16.16 -11.86 3.27
N LYS A 67 -15.06 -12.56 3.55
CA LYS A 67 -15.09 -13.99 3.94
C LYS A 67 -15.82 -14.20 5.26
N SER A 68 -15.58 -13.35 6.27
CA SER A 68 -16.28 -13.40 7.55
C SER A 68 -17.80 -13.16 7.41
N LYS A 69 -18.20 -12.16 6.62
CA LYS A 69 -19.61 -11.87 6.36
C LYS A 69 -20.29 -13.00 5.59
N GLN A 70 -19.60 -13.61 4.63
CA GLN A 70 -20.13 -14.78 3.91
C GLN A 70 -20.24 -16.00 4.83
N SER A 71 -19.27 -16.24 5.72
CA SER A 71 -19.37 -17.34 6.70
C SER A 71 -20.51 -17.14 7.70
N ASP A 72 -20.75 -15.90 8.15
CA ASP A 72 -21.86 -15.59 9.08
C ASP A 72 -23.23 -15.81 8.40
N ILE A 73 -23.36 -15.39 7.13
CA ILE A 73 -24.56 -15.64 6.32
C ILE A 73 -24.76 -17.15 6.13
N ASN A 74 -23.71 -17.88 5.73
CA ASN A 74 -23.77 -19.32 5.54
C ASN A 74 -24.11 -20.06 6.85
N GLN A 75 -23.57 -19.63 8.00
CA GLN A 75 -23.90 -20.22 9.29
C GLN A 75 -25.36 -19.96 9.69
N LYS A 76 -25.89 -18.76 9.39
CA LYS A 76 -27.30 -18.44 9.63
C LYS A 76 -28.24 -19.31 8.77
N ILE A 77 -27.93 -19.43 7.48
CA ILE A 77 -28.68 -20.28 6.54
C ILE A 77 -28.62 -21.75 6.98
N ALA A 78 -27.43 -22.24 7.36
CA ALA A 78 -27.26 -23.61 7.86
C ALA A 78 -28.12 -23.88 9.11
N LYS A 79 -28.14 -22.97 10.09
CA LYS A 79 -29.00 -23.08 11.28
C LYS A 79 -30.49 -23.10 10.92
N GLN A 80 -30.91 -22.32 9.94
CA GLN A 80 -32.31 -22.30 9.46
C GLN A 80 -32.70 -23.62 8.77
N ILE A 81 -31.82 -24.15 7.92
CA ILE A 81 -31.99 -25.46 7.26
C ILE A 81 -32.11 -26.58 8.29
N LEU A 82 -31.21 -26.62 9.27
CA LEU A 82 -31.22 -27.65 10.33
C LEU A 82 -32.48 -27.58 11.20
N SER A 83 -32.92 -26.36 11.57
CA SER A 83 -34.16 -26.19 12.34
C SER A 83 -35.37 -26.71 11.55
N LYS A 84 -35.47 -26.39 10.26
CA LYS A 84 -36.57 -26.89 9.42
C LYS A 84 -36.53 -28.41 9.26
N TYR A 85 -35.35 -28.98 9.07
CA TYR A 85 -35.16 -30.43 8.99
C TYR A 85 -35.58 -31.15 10.28
N ASN A 86 -35.14 -30.64 11.44
CA ASN A 86 -35.52 -31.17 12.76
C ASN A 86 -37.03 -31.06 13.03
N ASN A 87 -37.72 -30.10 12.41
CA ASN A 87 -39.18 -29.97 12.45
C ASN A 87 -39.91 -30.93 11.49
N GLY A 88 -39.20 -31.86 10.83
CA GLY A 88 -39.77 -32.90 9.98
C GLY A 88 -40.02 -32.50 8.52
N MET A 89 -39.47 -31.38 8.06
CA MET A 89 -39.56 -30.97 6.65
C MET A 89 -38.57 -31.74 5.78
N SER A 90 -39.00 -32.16 4.57
CA SER A 90 -38.12 -32.87 3.64
C SER A 90 -37.06 -31.95 3.02
N ALA A 91 -35.92 -32.54 2.60
CA ALA A 91 -34.83 -31.80 1.99
C ALA A 91 -35.27 -31.03 0.73
N GLU A 92 -36.20 -31.57 -0.07
CA GLU A 92 -36.73 -30.88 -1.25
C GLU A 92 -37.60 -29.67 -0.88
N ALA A 93 -38.38 -29.77 0.20
CA ALA A 93 -39.21 -28.67 0.69
C ALA A 93 -38.37 -27.52 1.27
N ILE A 94 -37.27 -27.86 1.97
CA ILE A 94 -36.34 -26.88 2.52
C ILE A 94 -35.58 -26.16 1.40
N ALA A 95 -35.11 -26.91 0.39
CA ALA A 95 -34.44 -26.35 -0.79
C ALA A 95 -35.31 -25.31 -1.50
N LYS A 96 -36.60 -25.64 -1.70
CA LYS A 96 -37.58 -24.72 -2.30
C LYS A 96 -37.89 -23.51 -1.43
N ALA A 97 -37.95 -23.67 -0.10
CA ALA A 97 -38.26 -22.59 0.83
C ALA A 97 -37.09 -21.62 1.06
N GLU A 98 -35.86 -22.14 1.08
CA GLU A 98 -34.64 -21.37 1.34
C GLU A 98 -33.91 -20.93 0.05
N HIS A 99 -34.46 -21.25 -1.14
CA HIS A 99 -33.86 -20.93 -2.45
C HIS A 99 -32.43 -21.46 -2.62
N VAL A 100 -32.16 -22.63 -2.04
CA VAL A 100 -30.87 -23.33 -2.10
C VAL A 100 -31.03 -24.66 -2.82
N SER A 101 -29.94 -25.22 -3.36
CA SER A 101 -30.03 -26.50 -4.08
C SER A 101 -30.31 -27.66 -3.11
N VAL A 102 -30.92 -28.74 -3.61
CA VAL A 102 -31.21 -29.94 -2.81
C VAL A 102 -29.90 -30.60 -2.35
N GLU A 103 -28.87 -30.48 -3.18
CA GLU A 103 -27.51 -30.95 -2.94
C GLU A 103 -26.84 -30.18 -1.78
N ASP A 104 -27.00 -28.86 -1.73
CA ASP A 104 -26.46 -28.01 -0.65
C ASP A 104 -27.14 -28.31 0.68
N VAL A 105 -28.47 -28.49 0.68
CA VAL A 105 -29.24 -28.85 1.88
C VAL A 105 -28.77 -30.18 2.45
N ASN A 106 -28.61 -31.20 1.61
CA ASN A 106 -28.12 -32.51 2.04
C ASN A 106 -26.68 -32.45 2.55
N THR A 107 -25.82 -31.64 1.94
CA THR A 107 -24.44 -31.45 2.39
C THR A 107 -24.39 -30.79 3.77
N ILE A 108 -25.19 -29.74 3.98
CA ILE A 108 -25.29 -29.01 5.25
C ILE A 108 -25.83 -29.91 6.38
N ILE A 109 -26.84 -30.74 6.10
CA ILE A 109 -27.40 -31.68 7.07
C ILE A 109 -26.34 -32.74 7.44
N LYS A 110 -25.71 -33.35 6.43
CA LYS A 110 -24.70 -34.41 6.61
C LYS A 110 -23.44 -33.94 7.33
N ASP A 111 -22.98 -32.72 7.06
CA ASP A 111 -21.80 -32.15 7.72
C ASP A 111 -22.07 -31.82 9.20
N ASN A 112 -23.30 -31.44 9.55
CA ASN A 112 -23.69 -31.12 10.93
C ASN A 112 -24.21 -32.34 11.73
N GLU A 113 -24.69 -33.40 11.07
CA GLU A 113 -25.07 -34.67 11.71
C GLU A 113 -23.85 -35.40 12.31
N LYS A 114 -22.66 -35.24 11.72
CA LYS A 114 -21.40 -35.82 12.20
C LYS A 114 -20.83 -35.18 13.47
N VAL A 115 -21.41 -34.09 13.96
CA VAL A 115 -20.96 -33.37 15.16
C VAL A 115 -21.73 -33.80 16.42
N LEU A 116 -22.73 -34.68 16.28
CA LEU A 116 -23.58 -35.17 17.38
C LEU A 116 -23.31 -36.64 17.79
N VAL A 117 -22.17 -37.22 17.38
CA VAL A 117 -21.69 -38.54 17.84
C VAL A 117 -20.43 -38.38 18.68
#